data_AF-A0A0Q9NSZ7-F1
#
_entry.id   AF-A0A0Q9NSZ7-F1
#
_cell.length_a   1.000
_cell.length_b   1.000
_cell.length_c   1.000
_cell.angle_alpha   90.00
_cell.angle_beta   90.00
_cell.angle_gamma   90.00
#
_symmetry.space_group_name_H-M   'P 1'
#
loop_
_entity.id
_entity.type
_entity.pdbx_description
1 polymer ?
#
loop_
_entity_poly.entity_id
_entity_poly.type
_entity_poly.pdbx_seq_one_letter_code
_entity_poly.pdbx_strand_id
1 'polypeptide(L)' 'MNALVAGFRGFAEYFSGVLGADAYKKYLEHHRASGHAGPPMCERDFWRDHTDRQDANPQGRCC' A
#
# COMPACT_ATOMS: atom_id res chain seq x y z
N MET A 1 3.45 -26.90 -16.93
CA MET A 1 2.32 -26.34 -16.14
C MET A 1 2.78 -25.45 -14.98
N ASN A 2 3.93 -25.69 -14.33
CA ASN A 2 4.37 -24.89 -13.17
C ASN A 2 4.92 -23.49 -13.50
N ALA A 3 5.51 -23.28 -14.68
CA ALA A 3 6.09 -21.98 -15.05
C ALA A 3 5.02 -20.87 -15.24
N LEU A 4 3.83 -21.23 -15.74
CA LEU A 4 2.72 -20.30 -15.91
C LEU A 4 2.14 -19.84 -14.56
N VAL A 5 2.08 -20.75 -13.57
CA VAL A 5 1.63 -20.44 -12.21
C VAL A 5 2.65 -19.55 -11.48
N ALA A 6 3.94 -19.81 -11.67
CA ALA A 6 5.00 -18.96 -11.12
C ALA A 6 4.99 -17.56 -11.74
N GLY A 7 4.80 -17.45 -13.06
CA GLY A 7 4.67 -16.17 -13.74
C GLY A 7 3.45 -15.35 -13.30
N PHE A 8 2.30 -16.01 -13.12
CA PHE A 8 1.09 -15.34 -12.63
C PHE A 8 1.23 -14.83 -11.19
N ARG A 9 1.92 -15.56 -10.31
CA ARG A 9 2.22 -15.09 -8.95
C ARG A 9 3.10 -13.85 -8.95
N GLY A 10 4.18 -13.85 -9.72
CA GLY A 10 5.05 -12.68 -9.84
C GLY A 10 4.32 -11.47 -10.43
N PHE A 11 3.42 -11.70 -11.40
CA PHE A 11 2.60 -10.63 -11.97
C PHE A 11 1.54 -10.12 -10.98
N ALA A 12 0.91 -10.99 -10.20
CA ALA A 12 -0.04 -10.59 -9.16
C ALA A 12 0.64 -9.85 -8.01
N GLU A 13 1.85 -10.26 -7.61
CA GLU A 13 2.67 -9.54 -6.63
C GLU A 13 3.10 -8.16 -7.16
N TYR A 14 3.54 -8.10 -8.42
CA TYR A 14 3.88 -6.85 -9.08
C TYR A 14 2.67 -5.91 -9.18
N PHE A 15 1.52 -6.41 -9.64
CA PHE A 15 0.28 -5.64 -9.70
C PHE A 15 -0.23 -5.26 -8.30
N SER A 16 -0.07 -6.09 -7.28
CA SER A 16 -0.41 -5.73 -5.90
C SER A 16 0.50 -4.61 -5.37
N GLY A 17 1.79 -4.63 -5.75
CA GLY A 17 2.75 -3.58 -5.44
C GLY A 17 2.51 -2.27 -6.21
N VAL A 18 2.01 -2.35 -7.45
CA VAL A 18 1.76 -1.20 -8.36
C VAL A 18 0.37 -0.59 -8.19
N LEU A 19 -0.69 -1.40 -7.94
CA LEU A 19 -2.07 -0.93 -7.74
C LEU A 19 -2.32 -0.37 -6.33
N GLY A 20 -1.29 -0.31 -5.47
CA GLY A 20 -1.43 0.24 -4.12
C GLY A 20 -2.11 -0.70 -3.13
N ALA A 21 -2.53 -1.90 -3.52
CA ALA A 21 -3.09 -2.90 -2.60
C ALA A 21 -2.10 -3.30 -1.49
N ASP A 22 -0.81 -3.08 -1.70
CA ASP A 22 0.26 -3.32 -0.73
C ASP A 22 0.57 -2.12 0.19
N ALA A 23 -0.10 -0.98 0.02
CA ALA A 23 0.17 0.24 0.80
C ALA A 23 0.01 0.03 2.31
N TYR A 24 -1.01 -0.74 2.72
CA TYR A 24 -1.24 -1.04 4.13
C TYR A 24 -0.17 -1.98 4.72
N LYS A 25 0.31 -2.98 3.96
CA LYS A 25 1.41 -3.85 4.43
C LYS A 25 2.70 -3.07 4.58
N LYS A 26 3.05 -2.21 3.63
CA LYS A 26 4.19 -1.29 3.72
C LYS A 26 4.08 -0.37 4.95
N TYR A 27 2.88 0.13 5.24
CA TYR A 27 2.62 0.89 6.47
C TYR A 27 2.90 0.06 7.72
N LEU A 28 2.45 -1.19 7.79
CA LEU A 28 2.71 -2.07 8.95
C LEU A 28 4.20 -2.41 9.10
N GLU A 29 4.90 -2.67 8.01
CA GLU A 29 6.35 -2.88 8.01
C GLU A 29 7.09 -1.63 8.51
N HIS A 30 6.72 -0.46 8.01
CA HIS A 30 7.28 0.81 8.46
C HIS A 30 6.95 1.08 9.94
N HIS A 31 5.71 0.83 10.37
CA HIS A 31 5.30 1.00 11.76
C HIS A 31 6.10 0.09 12.71
N ARG A 32 6.37 -1.15 12.29
CA ARG A 32 7.23 -2.09 13.03
C ARG A 32 8.69 -1.65 13.04
N ALA A 33 9.22 -1.21 11.90
CA ALA A 33 10.60 -0.76 11.77
C ALA A 33 10.88 0.56 12.53
N SER A 34 9.91 1.47 12.54
CA SER A 34 9.99 2.76 13.24
C SER A 34 9.84 2.65 14.76
N GLY A 35 9.57 1.45 15.28
CA GLY A 35 9.54 1.20 16.73
C GLY A 35 8.41 1.94 17.45
N HIS A 36 7.31 2.25 16.77
CA HIS A 36 6.16 2.89 17.40
C HIS A 36 5.57 1.97 18.48
N ALA A 37 5.48 2.47 19.72
CA ALA A 37 5.00 1.73 20.88
C ALA A 37 3.46 1.54 20.90
N GLY A 38 2.74 2.16 19.97
CA GLY A 38 1.27 2.08 19.89
C GLY A 38 0.78 0.96 18.96
N PRO A 39 -0.50 0.57 19.06
CA PRO A 39 -1.10 -0.31 18.06
C PRO A 39 -1.15 0.41 16.69
N PRO A 40 -0.87 -0.30 15.59
CA PRO A 40 -0.99 0.28 14.25
C PRO A 40 -2.45 0.67 13.96
N MET A 41 -2.62 1.64 13.08
CA MET A 41 -3.93 2.08 12.61
C MET A 41 -4.67 0.93 11.94
N CYS A 42 -6.01 0.87 12.11
CA CYS A 42 -6.80 -0.12 11.40
C CYS A 42 -6.82 0.16 9.90
N GLU A 43 -6.98 -0.88 9.09
CA GLU A 43 -6.92 -0.78 7.62
C GLU A 43 -7.89 0.26 7.05
N ARG A 44 -9.13 0.31 7.56
CA ARG A 44 -10.13 1.30 7.11
C ARG A 44 -9.69 2.73 7.36
N ASP A 45 -9.16 3.00 8.55
CA ASP A 45 -8.71 4.35 8.91
C ASP A 45 -7.46 4.74 8.11
N PHE A 46 -6.58 3.76 7.82
CA PHE A 46 -5.43 3.96 6.95
C PHE A 46 -5.87 4.37 5.54
N TRP A 47 -6.84 3.67 4.96
CA TRP A 47 -7.35 4.01 3.62
C TRP A 47 -8.04 5.36 3.57
N ARG A 48 -8.82 5.71 4.60
CA ARG A 48 -9.41 7.05 4.71
C ARG A 48 -8.34 8.14 4.73
N ASP A 49 -7.38 8.03 5.65
CA ASP A 49 -6.27 9.00 5.75
C ASP A 49 -5.41 9.04 4.48
N HIS A 50 -5.20 7.89 3.82
CA HIS A 50 -4.50 7.81 2.55
C HIS A 50 -5.22 8.60 1.46
N THR A 51 -6.53 8.38 1.29
CA THR A 51 -7.35 9.12 0.32
C THR A 51 -7.43 10.60 0.67
N ASP A 52 -7.62 10.95 1.94
CA ASP A 52 -7.69 12.35 2.40
C ASP A 52 -6.38 13.10 2.08
N ARG A 53 -5.22 12.46 2.24
CA ARG A 53 -3.93 13.06 1.86
C ARG A 53 -3.78 13.24 0.36
N GLN A 54 -4.29 12.31 -0.45
CA GLN A 54 -4.29 12.44 -1.91
C GLN A 54 -5.24 13.55 -2.39
N ASP A 55 -6.39 13.70 -1.73
CA ASP A 55 -7.35 14.76 -2.03
C ASP A 55 -6.83 16.14 -1.60
N ALA A 56 -6.23 16.24 -0.41
CA ALA A 56 -5.66 17.46 0.14
C ALA A 56 -4.35 17.90 -0.55
N ASN A 57 -3.56 16.96 -1.08
CA ASN A 57 -2.37 17.24 -1.89
C ASN A 57 -2.54 16.67 -3.30
N PRO A 58 -3.37 17.31 -4.14
CA PRO A 58 -3.54 16.90 -5.52
C PRO A 58 -2.32 17.37 -6.32
N GLN A 59 -1.18 16.71 -6.10
CA GLN A 59 0.07 17.01 -6.80
C GLN A 59 -0.16 16.73 -8.28
N GLY A 60 -0.34 17.79 -9.07
CA GLY A 60 -0.64 17.68 -10.50
C GLY A 60 -1.99 18.24 -10.96
N ARG A 61 -2.66 19.13 -10.20
CA ARG A 61 -3.60 20.05 -10.86
C ARG A 61 -2.77 21.02 -11.71
N CYS A 62 -2.70 20.72 -13.01
CA CYS A 62 -1.95 21.51 -13.97
C CYS A 62 -2.32 22.99 -13.85
N CYS A 63 -1.31 23.78 -13.55
CA CYS A 63 -1.11 25.03 -14.26
C CYS A 63 -0.63 24.65 -15.68
#